data_AF-A0AAE3XMW4-F1
#
_entry.id   AF-A0AAE3XMW4-F1
#
_cell.length_a   1.000
_cell.length_b   1.000
_cell.length_c   1.000
_cell.angle_alpha   90.00
_cell.angle_beta   90.00
_cell.angle_gamma   90.00
#
_symmetry.space_group_name_H-M   'P 1'
#
loop_
_entity.id
_entity.type
_entity.pdbx_description
1 polymer ?
#
loop_
_entity_poly.entity_id
_entity_poly.type
_entity_poly.pdbx_seq_one_letter_code
_entity_poly.pdbx_strand_id
1 'polypeptide(L)'
;MNLIIEGGVIFTGPITLIMISIVVLCVYAMMKKESLVKVSRLIHQLSLFVLAFGFFGQMLGLYEAFKTISAVGSVSPQIMFAGLRVSSISPMMGVFTYLLARIAVMILENQRKGVESVK
;
A
#
# COMPACT_ATOMS: atom_id res chain seq x y z
N MET A 1 0.98 13.19 -14.62
CA MET A 1 1.04 12.88 -13.18
C MET A 1 1.32 11.40 -13.05
N ASN A 2 2.60 11.03 -12.89
CA ASN A 2 3.02 9.64 -12.76
C ASN A 2 3.41 9.41 -11.30
N LEU A 3 2.41 9.07 -10.47
CA LEU A 3 2.57 8.93 -9.02
C LEU A 3 3.69 7.94 -8.63
N ILE A 4 3.93 6.92 -9.46
CA ILE A 4 4.98 5.94 -9.23
C ILE A 4 6.37 6.60 -9.31
N ILE A 5 6.57 7.47 -10.31
CA ILE A 5 7.86 8.17 -10.49
C ILE A 5 7.95 9.33 -9.49
N GLU A 6 6.87 10.08 -9.29
CA GLU A 6 6.82 11.28 -8.45
C GLU A 6 7.00 10.95 -6.96
N GLY A 7 6.49 9.81 -6.46
CA GLY A 7 6.64 9.40 -5.06
C GLY A 7 7.95 8.69 -4.72
N GLY A 8 8.87 8.60 -5.69
CA GLY A 8 10.11 7.85 -5.57
C GLY A 8 9.89 6.35 -5.78
N VAL A 9 10.50 5.82 -6.84
CA VAL A 9 10.38 4.40 -7.27
C VAL A 9 10.74 3.41 -6.16
N ILE A 10 11.62 3.80 -5.25
CA ILE A 10 12.05 2.97 -4.11
C ILE A 10 10.88 2.66 -3.15
N PHE A 11 9.94 3.57 -2.96
CA PHE A 11 8.80 3.38 -2.04
C PHE A 11 7.54 2.95 -2.79
N THR A 12 7.24 3.59 -3.92
CA THR A 12 6.04 3.32 -4.71
C THR A 12 6.12 2.00 -5.48
N GLY A 13 7.34 1.57 -5.86
CA GLY A 13 7.58 0.31 -6.58
C GLY A 13 7.14 -0.93 -5.78
N PRO A 14 7.66 -1.15 -4.55
CA PRO A 14 7.22 -2.25 -3.69
C PRO A 14 5.72 -2.23 -3.38
N ILE A 15 5.14 -1.04 -3.14
CA ILE A 15 3.69 -0.88 -2.93
C ILE A 15 2.91 -1.38 -4.16
N THR A 16 3.34 -1.00 -5.36
CA THR A 16 2.71 -1.41 -6.61
C THR A 16 2.84 -2.92 -6.84
N LEU A 17 3.99 -3.51 -6.52
CA LEU A 17 4.20 -4.96 -6.62
C LEU A 17 3.28 -5.73 -5.67
N ILE A 18 3.11 -5.24 -4.43
CA ILE A 18 2.19 -5.84 -3.46
C ILE A 18 0.74 -5.68 -3.93
N MET A 19 0.37 -4.53 -4.49
CA MET A 19 -0.95 -4.31 -5.07
C MET A 19 -1.26 -5.34 -6.16
N ILE A 20 -0.34 -5.56 -7.11
CA ILE A 20 -0.48 -6.59 -8.16
C ILE A 20 -0.59 -7.98 -7.55
N SER A 21 0.25 -8.30 -6.56
CA SER A 21 0.21 -9.61 -5.87
C SER A 21 -1.15 -9.85 -5.19
N ILE A 22 -1.75 -8.83 -4.57
CA ILE A 22 -3.07 -8.90 -3.95
C ILE A 22 -4.15 -9.18 -5.00
N VAL A 23 -4.10 -8.54 -6.16
CA VAL A 23 -5.04 -8.79 -7.27
C VAL A 23 -4.92 -10.23 -7.76
N VAL A 24 -3.69 -10.71 -8.00
CA VAL A 24 -3.43 -12.10 -8.46
C VAL A 24 -3.94 -13.12 -7.43
N LEU A 25 -3.65 -12.91 -6.15
CA LEU A 25 -4.11 -13.78 -5.06
C LEU A 25 -5.63 -13.78 -4.94
N CYS A 26 -6.28 -12.62 -5.09
CA CYS A 26 -7.74 -12.51 -5.05
C CYS A 26 -8.38 -13.35 -6.16
N VAL A 27 -7.91 -13.20 -7.41
CA VAL A 27 -8.39 -13.99 -8.56
C VAL A 27 -8.15 -15.49 -8.32
N TYR A 28 -6.97 -15.87 -7.84
CA TYR A 28 -6.64 -17.26 -7.53
C TYR A 28 -7.58 -17.87 -6.48
N ALA A 29 -7.88 -17.12 -5.41
CA ALA A 29 -8.78 -17.57 -4.35
C ALA A 29 -10.23 -17.75 -4.83
N MET A 30 -10.69 -16.90 -5.75
CA MET A 30 -12.02 -17.03 -6.36
C MET A 30 -12.13 -18.28 -7.25
N MET A 31 -11.05 -18.66 -7.95
CA MET A 31 -11.02 -19.88 -8.77
C MET A 31 -10.91 -21.15 -7.93
N LYS A 32 -10.11 -21.12 -6.85
CA LYS A 32 -9.86 -22.28 -5.98
C LYS A 32 -10.41 -22.08 -4.58
N LYS A 33 -11.70 -22.42 -4.40
CA LYS A 33 -12.44 -22.29 -3.13
C LYS A 33 -11.77 -22.97 -1.94
N GLU A 34 -11.04 -24.07 -2.14
CA GLU A 34 -10.27 -24.77 -1.09
C GLU A 34 -9.17 -23.88 -0.47
N SER A 35 -8.67 -22.90 -1.22
CA SER A 35 -7.57 -22.02 -0.80
C SER A 35 -8.05 -20.71 -0.17
N LEU A 36 -9.37 -20.45 -0.13
CA LEU A 36 -9.97 -19.20 0.34
C LEU A 36 -9.45 -18.76 1.71
N VAL A 37 -9.40 -19.68 2.69
CA VAL A 37 -8.97 -19.37 4.06
C VAL A 37 -7.50 -18.94 4.09
N LYS A 38 -6.62 -19.69 3.42
CA LYS A 38 -5.19 -19.41 3.41
C LYS A 38 -4.88 -18.12 2.66
N VAL A 39 -5.52 -17.90 1.51
CA VAL A 39 -5.27 -16.73 0.67
C VAL A 39 -5.87 -15.46 1.28
N SER A 40 -7.08 -15.51 1.87
CA SER A 40 -7.66 -14.37 2.57
C SER A 40 -6.77 -13.90 3.73
N ARG A 41 -6.22 -14.86 4.52
CA ARG A 41 -5.26 -14.55 5.59
C ARG A 41 -3.98 -13.90 5.05
N LEU A 42 -3.47 -14.37 3.92
CA LEU A 42 -2.27 -13.81 3.28
C LEU A 42 -2.53 -12.38 2.77
N ILE A 43 -3.66 -12.14 2.09
CA ILE A 43 -4.03 -10.79 1.63
C ILE A 43 -4.20 -9.85 2.83
N HIS A 44 -4.79 -10.33 3.93
CA HIS A 44 -4.92 -9.54 5.15
C HIS A 44 -3.54 -9.11 5.69
N GLN A 45 -2.56 -10.02 5.78
CA GLN A 45 -1.20 -9.70 6.23
C GLN A 45 -0.50 -8.73 5.28
N LEU A 46 -0.59 -8.94 3.97
CA LEU A 46 -0.03 -8.04 2.96
C LEU A 46 -0.67 -6.65 3.02
N SER A 47 -1.96 -6.56 3.34
CA SER A 47 -2.66 -5.28 3.47
C SER A 47 -2.10 -4.43 4.61
N LEU A 48 -1.86 -5.03 5.77
CA LEU A 48 -1.28 -4.31 6.91
C LEU A 48 0.17 -3.93 6.65
N PHE A 49 0.92 -4.84 5.99
CA PHE A 49 2.30 -4.57 5.61
C PHE A 49 2.40 -3.38 4.65
N VAL A 50 1.60 -3.34 3.58
CA VAL A 50 1.67 -2.26 2.58
C VAL A 50 1.25 -0.90 3.16
N LEU A 51 0.31 -0.89 4.11
CA LEU A 51 -0.06 0.31 4.86
C LEU A 51 1.13 0.81 5.68
N ALA A 52 1.74 -0.05 6.48
CA ALA A 52 2.90 0.29 7.29
C ALA A 52 4.09 0.75 6.43
N PHE A 53 4.35 0.06 5.31
CA PHE A 53 5.42 0.38 4.38
C PHE A 53 5.21 1.76 3.71
N GLY A 54 3.96 2.12 3.38
CA GLY A 54 3.64 3.45 2.86
C GLY A 54 4.02 4.58 3.83
N PHE A 55 3.67 4.43 5.11
CA PHE A 55 4.08 5.38 6.17
C PHE A 55 5.58 5.34 6.46
N PHE A 56 6.21 4.18 6.36
CA PHE A 56 7.67 4.07 6.48
C PHE A 56 8.39 4.90 5.41
N GLY A 57 7.92 4.85 4.15
CA GLY A 57 8.44 5.70 3.08
C GLY A 57 8.26 7.19 3.35
N GLN A 58 7.12 7.61 3.92
CA GLN A 58 6.91 9.00 4.37
C GLN A 58 7.96 9.44 5.38
N MET A 59 8.21 8.60 6.40
CA MET A 59 9.13 8.93 7.48
C MET A 59 10.55 9.11 6.96
N LEU A 60 11.00 8.24 6.04
CA LEU A 60 12.31 8.37 5.39
C LEU A 60 12.40 9.60 4.48
N GLY A 61 11.37 9.85 3.66
CA GLY A 61 11.35 11.03 2.78
C GLY A 61 11.37 12.34 3.56
N LEU A 62 10.62 12.41 4.66
CA LEU A 62 10.61 13.58 5.53
C LEU A 62 11.91 13.73 6.33
N TYR A 63 12.52 12.62 6.76
CA TYR A 63 13.83 12.63 7.41
C TYR A 63 14.91 13.26 6.51
N GLU A 64 15.01 12.83 5.25
CA GLU A 64 15.97 13.41 4.30
C GLU A 64 15.65 14.87 3.97
N ALA A 65 14.36 15.22 3.87
CA ALA A 65 13.94 16.61 3.70
C ALA A 65 14.42 17.47 4.88
N PHE A 66 14.12 17.08 6.13
CA PHE A 66 14.53 17.81 7.32
C PHE A 66 16.05 17.92 7.46
N LYS A 67 16.79 16.84 7.18
CA LYS A 67 18.25 16.85 7.16
C LYS A 67 18.81 17.88 6.19
N THR A 68 18.22 17.98 5.00
CA THR A 68 18.60 19.00 4.00
C THR A 68 18.30 20.40 4.50
N ILE A 69 17.13 20.62 5.10
CA ILE A 69 16.73 21.92 5.66
C ILE A 69 17.71 22.36 6.76
N SER A 70 18.09 21.45 7.66
CA SER A 70 19.05 21.75 8.73
C SER A 70 20.45 22.12 8.21
N ALA A 71 20.87 21.59 7.06
CA ALA A 71 22.17 21.89 6.47
C ALA A 71 22.20 23.25 5.73
N VAL A 72 21.10 23.63 5.09
CA VAL A 72 21.02 24.85 4.24
C VAL A 72 20.45 26.06 5.02
N GLY A 73 19.82 25.82 6.17
CA GLY A 73 19.36 26.85 7.11
C GLY A 73 17.97 27.37 6.77
N SER A 74 17.82 28.08 5.64
CA SER A 74 16.52 28.62 5.21
C SER A 74 16.07 28.01 3.88
N VAL A 75 14.77 27.70 3.82
CA VAL A 75 14.09 27.18 2.63
C VAL A 75 12.82 27.99 2.45
N SER A 76 12.47 28.27 1.20
CA SER A 76 11.19 28.89 0.92
C SER A 76 10.04 27.92 1.27
N PRO A 77 8.87 28.43 1.69
CA PRO A 77 7.69 27.61 1.92
C PRO A 77 7.33 26.72 0.73
N GLN A 78 7.55 27.21 -0.50
CA GLN A 78 7.29 26.49 -1.74
C GLN A 78 8.10 25.18 -1.84
N ILE A 79 9.39 25.21 -1.46
CA ILE A 79 10.25 24.01 -1.50
C ILE A 79 9.82 23.02 -0.42
N MET A 80 9.48 23.52 0.77
CA MET A 80 8.99 22.67 1.87
C MET A 80 7.69 21.95 1.48
N PHE A 81 6.73 22.66 0.88
CA PHE A 81 5.48 22.06 0.41
C PHE A 81 5.71 21.05 -0.72
N ALA A 82 6.68 21.27 -1.60
CA ALA A 82 7.04 20.31 -2.63
C ALA A 82 7.56 18.99 -2.03
N GLY A 83 8.46 19.07 -1.03
CA GLY A 83 8.98 17.88 -0.33
C GLY A 83 7.89 17.14 0.46
N LEU A 84 6.98 17.88 1.11
CA LEU A 84 5.85 17.29 1.81
C LEU A 84 4.88 16.60 0.85
N ARG A 85 4.59 17.22 -0.31
CA ARG A 85 3.76 16.62 -1.36
C ARG A 85 4.36 15.32 -1.86
N VAL A 86 5.65 15.31 -2.20
CA VAL A 86 6.34 14.14 -2.74
C VAL A 86 6.36 13.00 -1.74
N SER A 87 6.73 13.28 -0.49
CA SER A 87 6.74 12.25 0.56
C SER A 87 5.34 11.65 0.76
N SER A 88 4.29 12.48 0.72
CA SER A 88 2.89 12.07 0.95
C SER A 88 2.35 11.08 -0.08
N ILE A 89 2.98 10.97 -1.25
CA ILE A 89 2.60 9.99 -2.27
C ILE A 89 2.75 8.56 -1.76
N SER A 90 3.79 8.27 -0.97
CA SER A 90 4.04 6.93 -0.41
C SER A 90 2.90 6.43 0.50
N PRO A 91 2.48 7.16 1.56
CA PRO A 91 1.36 6.73 2.39
C PRO A 91 0.03 6.78 1.64
N MET A 92 -0.18 7.70 0.70
CA MET A 92 -1.38 7.71 -0.13
C MET A 92 -1.52 6.41 -0.95
N MET A 93 -0.44 5.98 -1.61
CA MET A 93 -0.42 4.72 -2.36
C MET A 93 -0.57 3.50 -1.45
N GLY A 94 0.06 3.52 -0.27
CA GLY A 94 -0.07 2.46 0.73
C GLY A 94 -1.50 2.32 1.26
N VAL A 95 -2.14 3.44 1.62
CA VAL A 95 -3.54 3.48 2.06
C VAL A 95 -4.48 3.02 0.94
N PHE A 96 -4.29 3.50 -0.29
CA PHE A 96 -5.09 3.08 -1.43
C PHE A 96 -5.01 1.56 -1.64
N THR A 97 -3.80 1.00 -1.64
CA THR A 97 -3.58 -0.44 -1.78
C THR A 97 -4.19 -1.23 -0.62
N TYR A 98 -4.05 -0.73 0.61
CA TYR A 98 -4.67 -1.32 1.79
C TYR A 98 -6.20 -1.38 1.67
N LEU A 99 -6.85 -0.28 1.28
CA LEU A 99 -8.31 -0.24 1.13
C LEU A 99 -8.79 -1.23 0.06
N LEU A 100 -8.11 -1.31 -1.08
CA LEU A 100 -8.40 -2.32 -2.11
C LEU A 100 -8.28 -3.75 -1.56
N ALA A 101 -7.23 -4.02 -0.79
CA ALA A 101 -7.02 -5.33 -0.18
C ALA A 101 -8.10 -5.68 0.86
N ARG A 102 -8.56 -4.69 1.64
CA ARG A 102 -9.65 -4.88 2.62
C ARG A 102 -10.96 -5.23 1.93
N ILE A 103 -11.28 -4.57 0.81
CA ILE A 103 -12.45 -4.92 0.00
C ILE A 103 -12.32 -6.35 -0.54
N ALA A 104 -11.14 -6.72 -1.06
CA ALA A 104 -10.90 -8.09 -1.54
C ALA A 104 -11.12 -9.14 -0.44
N VAL A 105 -10.58 -8.93 0.77
CA VAL A 105 -10.78 -9.83 1.92
C VAL A 105 -12.26 -9.94 2.28
N MET A 106 -13.01 -8.84 2.34
CA MET A 106 -14.45 -8.86 2.63
C MET A 106 -15.24 -9.71 1.61
N ILE A 107 -14.92 -9.58 0.31
CA ILE A 107 -15.55 -10.37 -0.75
C ILE A 107 -15.24 -11.87 -0.57
N LEU A 108 -13.98 -12.22 -0.31
CA LEU A 108 -13.56 -13.61 -0.13
C LEU A 108 -14.17 -14.23 1.14
N GLU A 109 -14.29 -13.47 2.22
CA GLU A 109 -14.94 -13.92 3.46
C GLU A 109 -16.44 -14.16 3.28
N ASN A 110 -17.11 -13.33 2.47
CA ASN A 110 -18.53 -13.54 2.15
C ASN A 110 -18.73 -14.84 1.34
N GLN A 111 -17.85 -15.12 0.37
CA GLN A 111 -17.88 -16.37 -0.39
C GLN A 111 -17.60 -17.60 0.48
N ARG A 112 -16.73 -17.48 1.49
CA ARG A 112 -16.46 -18.57 2.45
C ARG A 112 -17.74 -19.01 3.17
N LYS A 113 -18.52 -18.05 3.70
CA LYS A 113 -19.78 -18.36 4.41
C LYS A 113 -20.78 -19.12 3.53
N GLY A 114 -20.87 -18.75 2.26
CA GLY A 114 -21.75 -19.44 1.30
C GLY A 114 -21.30 -20.85 0.91
N VAL A 115 -20.02 -21.20 1.06
CA VAL A 115 -19.52 -22.57 0.82
C VAL A 115 -19.75 -23.46 2.04
N GLU A 116 -19.66 -22.91 3.26
CA GLU A 116 -19.92 -23.63 4.51
C GLU A 116 -21.41 -23.95 4.70
N SER A 117 -22.34 -23.15 4.16
CA SER A 117 -23.79 -23.39 4.31
C SER A 117 -24.36 -24.47 3.39
N VAL A 118 -23.58 -24.98 2.44
CA VAL A 118 -24.03 -26.01 1.45
C VAL A 118 -23.50 -27.41 1.81
N LYS A 119 -22.59 -27.50 2.79
CA LYS A 119 -22.11 -28.77 3.36
C LYS A 119 -22.89 -29.12 4.62
#